data_AF-A0A0P9D5K0-F1
#
_entry.id   AF-A0A0P9D5K0-F1
#
_cell.length_a   1.000
_cell.length_b   1.000
_cell.length_c   1.000
_cell.angle_alpha   90.00
_cell.angle_beta   90.00
_cell.angle_gamma   90.00
#
_symmetry.space_group_name_H-M   'P 1'
#
loop_
_entity.id
_entity.type
_entity.pdbx_description
1 polymer ?
#
loop_
_entity_poly.entity_id
_entity_poly.type
_entity_poly.pdbx_seq_one_letter_code
_entity_poly.pdbx_strand_id
1 'polypeptide(L)' 'MNAHPTDSLPAYVLGALSPGEAAEVAEHLAACSLCRAEAESYRATLDALATPDLPPARVKRRVFERIGL' A
#
# COMPACT_ATOMS: atom_id res chain seq x y z
N MET A 1 -21.18 -2.01 10.41
CA MET A 1 -21.31 -0.68 9.78
C MET A 1 -21.07 -0.87 8.30
N ASN A 2 -22.08 -0.61 7.46
CA ASN A 2 -22.13 -1.05 6.05
C ASN A 2 -21.68 0.03 5.06
N ALA A 3 -20.76 0.93 5.45
CA ALA A 3 -20.22 1.95 4.55
C ALA A 3 -18.87 1.46 4.01
N HIS A 4 -18.81 1.19 2.70
CA HIS A 4 -17.56 0.82 2.03
C HIS A 4 -16.73 2.10 1.78
N PRO A 5 -15.43 2.12 2.10
CA PRO A 5 -14.59 3.32 1.97
C PRO A 5 -14.08 3.52 0.54
N THR A 6 -14.94 3.37 -0.48
CA THR A 6 -14.55 3.37 -1.90
C THR A 6 -13.76 4.60 -2.30
N ASP A 7 -14.16 5.78 -1.82
CA ASP A 7 -13.49 7.05 -2.14
C ASP A 7 -12.11 7.18 -1.47
N SER A 8 -11.89 6.47 -0.36
CA SER A 8 -10.64 6.48 0.40
C SER A 8 -9.66 5.39 -0.04
N LEU A 9 -10.10 4.37 -0.79
CA LEU A 9 -9.23 3.27 -1.23
C LEU A 9 -8.06 3.72 -2.12
N PRO A 10 -8.22 4.61 -3.12
CA PRO A 10 -7.08 5.12 -3.89
C PRO A 10 -6.07 5.86 -3.00
N ALA A 11 -6.55 6.72 -2.10
CA ALA A 11 -5.71 7.49 -1.19
C ALA A 11 -5.00 6.58 -0.17
N TYR A 12 -5.68 5.53 0.30
CA TYR A 12 -5.09 4.50 1.16
C TYR A 12 -3.95 3.76 0.44
N VAL A 13 -4.19 3.32 -0.79
CA VAL A 13 -3.20 2.60 -1.60
C VAL A 13 -1.99 3.48 -1.95
N LEU A 14 -2.21 4.78 -2.18
CA LEU A 14 -1.14 5.77 -2.38
C LEU A 14 -0.40 6.16 -1.09
N GLY A 15 -0.85 5.72 0.08
CA GLY A 15 -0.28 6.14 1.37
C GLY A 15 -0.52 7.62 1.69
N ALA A 16 -1.57 8.22 1.13
CA ALA A 16 -1.88 9.65 1.24
C ALA A 16 -2.87 9.99 2.37
N LEU A 17 -3.39 8.99 3.08
CA LEU A 17 -4.27 9.18 4.23
C LEU A 17 -3.47 9.52 5.50
N SER A 18 -4.13 10.20 6.44
CA SER A 18 -3.59 10.31 7.80
C SER A 18 -3.51 8.92 8.47
N PRO A 19 -2.69 8.75 9.52
CA PRO A 19 -2.58 7.47 10.21
C PRO A 19 -3.91 6.93 10.77
N GLY A 20 -4.81 7.81 11.21
CA GLY A 20 -6.14 7.42 11.72
C GLY A 20 -7.04 6.89 10.61
N GLU A 21 -7.19 7.66 9.53
CA GLU A 21 -7.98 7.25 8.35
C GLU A 21 -7.44 5.96 7.73
N ALA A 22 -6.11 5.81 7.66
CA ALA A 22 -5.48 4.60 7.16
C ALA A 22 -5.80 3.37 8.05
N ALA A 23 -5.85 3.55 9.37
CA ALA A 23 -6.19 2.49 10.30
C ALA A 23 -7.66 2.05 10.14
N GLU A 24 -8.58 3.00 9.98
CA GLU A 24 -10.01 2.70 9.74
C GLU A 24 -10.21 1.93 8.43
N VAL A 25 -9.56 2.36 7.34
CA VAL A 25 -9.60 1.63 6.07
C VAL A 25 -8.98 0.24 6.22
N ALA A 26 -7.86 0.11 6.93
CA ALA A 26 -7.21 -1.17 7.17
C ALA A 26 -8.10 -2.16 7.96
N GLU A 27 -8.81 -1.68 8.98
CA GLU A 27 -9.78 -2.49 9.74
C GLU A 27 -10.88 -3.03 8.83
N HIS A 28 -11.45 -2.18 7.96
CA HIS A 28 -12.45 -2.61 7.00
C HIS A 28 -11.90 -3.63 5.99
N LEU A 29 -10.69 -3.39 5.47
CA LEU A 29 -10.02 -4.31 4.55
C LEU A 29 -9.73 -5.68 5.19
N ALA A 30 -9.60 -5.77 6.52
CA ALA A 30 -9.46 -7.06 7.20
C ALA A 30 -10.73 -7.92 7.09
N ALA A 31 -11.91 -7.30 7.07
CA ALA A 31 -13.20 -7.99 7.04
C ALA A 31 -13.87 -8.07 5.66
N CYS A 32 -13.55 -7.18 4.72
CA CYS A 32 -14.26 -7.05 3.45
C CYS A 32 -13.42 -7.51 2.24
N SER A 33 -13.77 -8.66 1.64
CA SER A 33 -13.10 -9.17 0.43
C SER A 33 -13.29 -8.29 -0.80
N LEU A 34 -14.45 -7.66 -0.94
CA LEU A 34 -14.75 -6.76 -2.07
C LEU A 34 -13.81 -5.55 -2.09
N CYS A 35 -13.68 -4.85 -0.96
CA CYS A 35 -12.78 -3.70 -0.87
C CYS A 35 -11.30 -4.10 -0.96
N ARG A 36 -10.93 -5.32 -0.53
CA ARG A 36 -9.58 -5.85 -0.79
C ARG A 36 -9.29 -5.99 -2.28
N ALA A 37 -10.21 -6.60 -3.03
CA ALA A 37 -10.06 -6.77 -4.46
C ALA A 37 -9.98 -5.40 -5.19
N GLU A 38 -10.77 -4.42 -4.76
CA GLU A 38 -10.71 -3.07 -5.31
C GLU A 38 -9.39 -2.37 -5.00
N ALA A 39 -8.91 -2.42 -3.75
CA ALA A 39 -7.60 -1.89 -3.36
C ALA A 39 -6.45 -2.55 -4.15
N GLU A 40 -6.54 -3.85 -4.41
CA GLU A 40 -5.57 -4.59 -5.22
C GLU A 40 -5.57 -4.13 -6.69
N SER A 41 -6.74 -3.80 -7.25
CA SER A 41 -6.83 -3.23 -8.61
C SER A 41 -6.12 -1.87 -8.74
N TYR A 42 -6.22 -1.03 -7.69
CA TYR A 42 -5.47 0.22 -7.62
C TYR A 42 -3.97 -0.03 -7.49
N ARG A 43 -3.53 -1.00 -6.67
CA ARG A 43 -2.11 -1.37 -6.54
C ARG A 43 -1.52 -1.84 -7.87
N ALA A 44 -2.22 -2.70 -8.60
CA ALA A 44 -1.80 -3.17 -9.91
C ALA A 44 -1.63 -2.01 -10.91
N THR A 45 -2.53 -1.01 -10.84
CA THR A 45 -2.42 0.20 -11.65
C THR A 45 -1.18 1.02 -11.28
N LEU A 46 -0.89 1.19 -9.98
CA LEU A 46 0.32 1.89 -9.53
C LEU A 46 1.60 1.16 -9.94
N ASP A 47 1.64 -0.16 -9.82
CA ASP A 47 2.80 -0.97 -10.23
C ASP A 47 3.07 -0.84 -11.73
N ALA A 48 2.02 -0.74 -12.56
CA ALA A 48 2.16 -0.51 -13.99
C ALA A 48 2.66 0.91 -14.34
N LEU A 49 2.38 1.89 -13.49
CA LEU A 49 2.84 3.28 -13.66
C LEU A 49 4.23 3.51 -13.05
N ALA A 50 4.63 2.68 -12.09
CA ALA A 50 5.90 2.80 -11.40
C ALA A 50 7.06 2.56 -12.38
N THR A 51 7.95 3.55 -12.49
CA THR A 51 9.26 3.35 -13.12
C THR A 51 10.25 3.03 -12.01
N PRO A 52 10.83 1.81 -11.96
CA PRO A 52 11.71 1.43 -10.88
C PRO A 52 12.99 2.27 -10.90
N ASP A 53 13.17 3.13 -9.90
CA ASP A 53 14.46 3.74 -9.59
C ASP A 53 15.27 2.74 -8.75
N LEU A 54 16.34 2.19 -9.33
CA LEU A 54 17.16 1.23 -8.64
C LEU A 54 18.04 1.95 -7.62
N PRO A 55 17.93 1.63 -6.31
CA PRO A 55 18.76 2.27 -5.31
C PRO A 55 20.24 1.98 -5.57
N PRO A 56 21.15 2.91 -5.26
CA PRO A 56 22.58 2.67 -5.42
C PRO A 56 23.04 1.41 -4.69
N ALA A 57 23.99 0.67 -5.26
CA ALA A 57 24.46 -0.61 -4.71
C ALA A 57 24.88 -0.54 -3.23
N ARG A 58 25.42 0.61 -2.79
CA ARG A 58 25.77 0.86 -1.37
C ARG A 58 24.58 0.74 -0.43
N VAL A 59 23.38 1.15 -0.86
CA VAL A 59 22.16 1.10 -0.06
C VAL A 59 21.73 -0.35 0.10
N LYS A 60 21.68 -1.10 -1.01
CA LYS A 60 21.37 -2.55 -1.00
C LYS A 60 22.31 -3.32 -0.07
N ARG A 61 23.62 -3.08 -0.17
CA ARG A 61 24.63 -3.72 0.71
C ARG A 61 24.38 -3.41 2.19
N ARG A 62 24.14 -2.15 2.56
CA ARG A 62 23.86 -1.76 3.95
C ARG A 62 22.60 -2.41 4.50
N VAL A 63 21.57 -2.60 3.68
CA VAL A 63 20.35 -3.29 4.08
C VAL A 63 20.65 -4.76 4.39
N PHE A 64 21.38 -5.45 3.52
CA PHE A 64 21.78 -6.85 3.73
C PHE A 64 22.64 -7.05 4.98
N GLU A 65 23.67 -6.23 5.17
CA GLU A 65 24.50 -6.24 6.38
C GLU A 65 23.65 -6.08 7.65
N ARG A 66 22.62 -5.22 7.62
CA ARG A 66 21.75 -4.97 8.78
C ARG A 66 20.79 -6.13 9.09
N ILE A 67 20.40 -6.93 8.09
CA ILE A 67 19.54 -8.09 8.27
C ILE A 67 20.30 -9.43 8.32
N GLY A 68 21.65 -9.38 8.29
CA GLY A 68 22.51 -10.57 8.40
C GLY A 68 22.57 -11.44 7.15
N LEU A 69 22.35 -10.85 5.96
CA LEU A 69 22.48 -11.50 4.65
C LEU A 69 23.74 -11.04 3.91
#